data_AF-A0A937N2X6-F1
#
_entry.id   AF-A0A937N2X6-F1
#
_cell.length_a   1.000
_cell.length_b   1.000
_cell.length_c   1.000
_cell.angle_alpha   90.00
_cell.angle_beta   90.00
_cell.angle_gamma   90.00
#
_symmetry.space_group_name_H-M   'P 1'
#
loop_
_entity.id
_entity.type
_entity.pdbx_description
1 polymer ?
#
loop_
_entity_poly.entity_id
_entity_poly.type
_entity_poly.pdbx_seq_one_letter_code
_entity_poly.pdbx_strand_id
1 'polypeptide(L)'
;MNNSHHRTSLAFQLAVIGIASGILTTGVAGHAMSGEPVAGRWDTYSDTWVAADALGRTLPTSEEVGPSRADKTVGIFYFLWLGRHGERGPFDISKILAADSTAMENPASELWGPMYAPHHWGESLFGYYVSDDDSVLRKHAQMLSDAGVDMVVFDVTNQLTYPESWRALCRVWDASRRAGNRVPQIAFLCPFGDPRKVVQELWDQLYGRSLFEELWFRWEGKPLILADPAMIPYGVTYERRDVPAELKAGMSLGQAFTAAAPFVSIGGTFPTWATIGGAVTLSLYRKGPGVTDHRLSP
;
A
#
# COMPACT_ATOMS: atom_id res chain seq x y z
N MET A 1 26.44 -30.39 40.37
CA MET A 1 25.70 -30.11 41.61
C MET A 1 24.79 -28.92 41.33
N ASN A 2 23.49 -29.21 41.21
CA ASN A 2 22.43 -28.29 40.84
C ASN A 2 22.16 -27.31 41.99
N ASN A 3 22.16 -26.00 41.71
CA ASN A 3 21.56 -25.00 42.60
C ASN A 3 20.31 -24.44 41.90
N SER A 4 19.14 -24.92 42.33
CA SER A 4 17.86 -24.36 41.93
C SER A 4 17.56 -23.12 42.77
N HIS A 5 17.47 -21.96 42.10
CA HIS A 5 16.85 -20.78 42.68
C HIS A 5 15.37 -20.80 42.33
N HIS A 6 14.54 -21.19 43.30
CA HIS A 6 13.10 -20.96 43.27
C HIS A 6 12.83 -19.47 43.42
N ARG A 7 12.25 -18.85 42.37
CA ARG A 7 11.56 -17.56 42.47
C ARG A 7 10.06 -17.83 42.53
N THR A 8 9.51 -17.77 43.73
CA THR A 8 8.08 -17.65 44.02
C THR A 8 7.66 -16.20 43.76
N SER A 9 6.74 -15.99 42.82
CA SER A 9 6.03 -14.72 42.66
C SER A 9 4.56 -14.95 43.02
N LEU A 10 4.12 -14.23 44.04
CA LEU A 10 2.82 -14.30 44.69
C LEU A 10 1.79 -13.53 43.84
N ALA A 11 0.76 -14.21 43.34
CA ALA A 11 -0.38 -13.57 42.71
C ALA A 11 -1.34 -13.04 43.80
N PHE A 12 -1.56 -11.71 43.82
CA PHE A 12 -2.61 -11.10 44.64
C PHE A 12 -3.96 -11.24 43.94
N GLN A 13 -4.82 -12.14 44.42
CA GLN A 13 -6.26 -12.11 44.16
C GLN A 13 -6.94 -11.33 45.29
N LEU A 14 -7.52 -10.18 44.97
CA LEU A 14 -8.40 -9.46 45.89
C LEU A 14 -9.79 -10.11 45.84
N ALA A 15 -10.17 -10.77 46.93
CA ALA A 15 -11.54 -11.19 47.19
C ALA A 15 -12.24 -10.08 48.01
N VAL A 16 -13.28 -9.48 47.45
CA VAL A 16 -14.18 -8.59 48.20
C VAL A 16 -15.45 -9.37 48.51
N ILE A 17 -15.62 -9.69 49.79
CA ILE A 17 -16.83 -10.27 50.37
C ILE A 17 -17.75 -9.10 50.75
N GLY A 18 -18.88 -8.97 50.06
CA GLY A 18 -19.94 -8.02 50.34
C GLY A 18 -21.21 -8.75 50.78
N ILE A 19 -21.73 -8.35 51.94
CA ILE A 19 -22.79 -8.99 52.72
C ILE A 19 -24.14 -8.99 51.99
N ALA A 20 -24.77 -10.16 51.93
CA ALA A 20 -26.15 -10.34 51.46
C ALA A 20 -27.14 -9.88 52.55
N SER A 21 -28.07 -8.98 52.19
CA SER A 21 -29.34 -8.80 52.89
C SER A 21 -30.45 -9.00 51.87
N GLY A 22 -31.22 -10.08 52.08
CA GLY A 22 -32.26 -10.52 51.18
C GLY A 22 -33.54 -9.69 51.31
N ILE A 23 -34.12 -9.37 50.16
CA ILE A 23 -35.56 -9.12 50.00
C ILE A 23 -36.01 -10.02 48.86
N LEU A 24 -36.85 -11.01 49.20
CA LEU A 24 -37.56 -11.83 48.21
C LEU A 24 -38.66 -10.97 47.57
N THR A 25 -38.53 -10.72 46.27
CA THR A 25 -39.67 -10.38 45.42
C THR A 25 -39.67 -11.32 44.23
N THR A 26 -40.65 -12.22 44.20
CA THR A 26 -40.99 -13.08 43.07
C THR A 26 -41.47 -12.22 41.91
N GLY A 27 -40.69 -12.17 40.83
CA GLY A 27 -41.03 -11.46 39.59
C GLY A 27 -40.20 -12.00 38.43
N VAL A 28 -40.88 -12.29 37.32
CA VAL A 28 -40.39 -12.98 36.12
C VAL A 28 -39.04 -12.45 35.64
N ALA A 29 -38.06 -13.34 35.48
CA ALA A 29 -36.71 -13.00 35.02
C ALA A 29 -36.70 -12.67 33.51
N GLY A 30 -37.03 -11.41 33.18
CA GLY A 30 -36.51 -10.78 31.97
C GLY A 30 -35.06 -10.40 32.22
N HIS A 31 -34.13 -10.98 31.47
CA HIS A 31 -32.74 -10.54 31.46
C HIS A 31 -32.66 -9.17 30.77
N ALA A 32 -32.75 -8.10 31.56
CA ALA A 32 -32.35 -6.78 31.12
C ALA A 32 -30.82 -6.75 31.06
N MET A 33 -30.28 -6.93 29.85
CA MET A 33 -28.88 -6.65 29.56
C MET A 33 -28.66 -5.14 29.68
N SER A 34 -28.19 -4.69 30.84
CA SER A 34 -27.61 -3.36 31.00
C SER A 34 -26.21 -3.36 30.39
N GLY A 35 -26.17 -3.22 29.07
CA GLY A 35 -24.98 -2.83 28.32
C GLY A 35 -25.32 -1.59 27.51
N GLU A 36 -24.52 -0.54 27.66
CA GLU A 36 -24.44 0.51 26.63
C GLU A 36 -24.34 -0.18 25.25
N PRO A 37 -25.13 0.21 24.24
CA PRO A 37 -25.00 -0.38 22.93
C PRO A 37 -23.65 0.08 22.36
N VAL A 38 -22.61 -0.73 22.55
CA VAL A 38 -21.53 -0.78 21.57
C VAL A 38 -22.25 -1.11 20.29
N ALA A 39 -22.41 -0.13 19.39
CA ALA A 39 -23.02 -0.35 18.09
C ALA A 39 -22.29 -1.55 17.48
N GLY A 40 -22.94 -2.70 17.53
CA GLY A 40 -22.33 -3.96 17.11
C GLY A 40 -21.93 -3.80 15.66
N ARG A 41 -20.78 -4.33 15.29
CA ARG A 41 -20.34 -4.36 13.89
C ARG A 41 -21.49 -5.02 13.10
N TRP A 42 -22.21 -4.23 12.30
CA TRP A 42 -23.34 -4.73 11.54
C TRP A 42 -22.79 -5.63 10.43
N ASP A 43 -23.13 -6.91 10.48
CA ASP A 43 -22.74 -7.86 9.45
C ASP A 43 -23.74 -7.80 8.29
N THR A 44 -23.23 -7.56 7.07
CA THR A 44 -24.03 -7.55 5.85
C THR A 44 -24.20 -8.94 5.24
N TYR A 45 -23.51 -9.95 5.78
CA TYR A 45 -23.51 -11.33 5.27
C TYR A 45 -23.19 -11.38 3.77
N SER A 46 -22.28 -10.53 3.30
CA SER A 46 -21.96 -10.43 1.87
C SER A 46 -21.34 -11.70 1.30
N ASP A 47 -20.72 -12.52 2.15
CA ASP A 47 -20.21 -13.86 1.87
C ASP A 47 -21.31 -14.90 1.60
N THR A 48 -22.57 -14.56 1.86
CA THR A 48 -23.74 -15.40 1.54
C THR A 48 -24.43 -15.02 0.24
N TRP A 49 -24.01 -13.93 -0.41
CA TRP A 49 -24.66 -13.45 -1.62
C TRP A 49 -24.40 -14.39 -2.80
N VAL A 50 -25.44 -14.57 -3.60
CA VAL A 50 -25.39 -15.33 -4.86
C VAL A 50 -25.50 -14.35 -6.03
N ALA A 51 -24.80 -14.65 -7.12
CA ALA A 51 -24.89 -13.85 -8.34
C ALA A 51 -24.98 -14.74 -9.57
N ALA A 52 -25.74 -14.26 -10.56
CA ALA A 52 -25.76 -14.77 -11.92
C ALA A 52 -25.49 -13.60 -12.86
N ASP A 53 -24.64 -13.79 -13.85
CA ASP A 53 -24.41 -12.76 -14.87
C ASP A 53 -25.38 -12.86 -16.04
N ALA A 54 -25.29 -11.89 -16.97
CA ALA A 54 -26.16 -11.82 -18.14
C ALA A 54 -26.02 -13.00 -19.12
N LEU A 55 -24.96 -13.81 -19.00
CA LEU A 55 -24.76 -15.03 -19.79
C LEU A 55 -25.29 -16.28 -19.07
N GLY A 56 -25.89 -16.12 -17.88
CA GLY A 56 -26.42 -17.21 -17.07
C GLY A 56 -25.38 -17.97 -16.26
N ARG A 57 -24.14 -17.48 -16.15
CA ARG A 57 -23.11 -18.08 -15.29
C ARG A 57 -23.39 -17.69 -13.84
N THR A 58 -23.32 -18.66 -12.92
CA THR A 58 -23.58 -18.46 -11.49
C THR A 58 -22.29 -18.54 -10.68
N LEU A 59 -22.21 -17.80 -9.58
CA LEU A 59 -21.15 -18.01 -8.59
C LEU A 59 -21.27 -19.41 -7.96
N PRO A 60 -20.13 -20.07 -7.66
CA PRO A 60 -20.15 -21.35 -6.97
C PRO A 60 -20.62 -21.17 -5.52
N THR A 61 -21.25 -22.20 -4.99
CA THR A 61 -21.66 -22.30 -3.58
C THR A 61 -20.48 -22.66 -2.68
N SER A 62 -20.61 -22.41 -1.38
CA SER A 62 -19.60 -22.81 -0.40
C SER A 62 -19.38 -24.33 -0.36
N GLU A 63 -20.38 -25.15 -0.70
CA GLU A 63 -20.24 -26.61 -0.81
C GLU A 63 -19.29 -27.02 -1.95
N GLU A 64 -19.28 -26.27 -3.06
CA GLU A 64 -18.45 -26.57 -4.23
C GLU A 64 -17.00 -26.13 -4.06
N VAL A 65 -16.74 -25.01 -3.37
CA VAL A 65 -15.38 -24.42 -3.27
C VAL A 65 -14.76 -24.47 -1.88
N GLY A 66 -15.54 -24.82 -0.86
CA GLY A 66 -15.11 -24.83 0.54
C GLY A 66 -14.96 -23.43 1.14
N PRO A 67 -14.40 -23.34 2.37
CA PRO A 67 -14.21 -22.07 3.07
C PRO A 67 -13.05 -21.24 2.49
N SER A 68 -13.00 -19.97 2.86
CA SER A 68 -11.87 -19.09 2.53
C SER A 68 -10.54 -19.66 3.05
N ARG A 69 -9.49 -19.51 2.26
CA ARG A 69 -8.14 -20.00 2.55
C ARG A 69 -7.31 -18.89 3.17
N ALA A 70 -6.96 -19.05 4.45
CA ALA A 70 -6.24 -18.03 5.23
C ALA A 70 -4.83 -17.71 4.71
N ASP A 71 -4.23 -18.60 3.90
CA ASP A 71 -2.91 -18.42 3.29
C ASP A 71 -2.97 -17.83 1.87
N LYS A 72 -4.15 -17.37 1.43
CA LYS A 72 -4.37 -16.77 0.12
C LYS A 72 -4.80 -15.32 0.26
N THR A 73 -4.35 -14.51 -0.70
CA THR A 73 -4.68 -13.09 -0.81
C THR A 73 -5.29 -12.84 -2.18
N VAL A 74 -6.39 -12.11 -2.22
CA VAL A 74 -7.04 -11.63 -3.44
C VAL A 74 -6.68 -10.17 -3.67
N GLY A 75 -5.94 -9.91 -4.75
CA GLY A 75 -5.57 -8.56 -5.19
C GLY A 75 -6.27 -8.17 -6.49
N ILE A 76 -6.62 -6.90 -6.64
CA ILE A 76 -7.19 -6.36 -7.89
C ILE A 76 -6.49 -5.07 -8.32
N PHE A 77 -6.34 -4.85 -9.63
CA PHE A 77 -5.83 -3.58 -10.15
C PHE A 77 -6.89 -2.48 -10.00
N TYR A 78 -6.43 -1.28 -9.65
CA TYR A 78 -7.29 -0.13 -9.39
C TYR A 78 -6.72 1.13 -10.05
N PHE A 79 -7.58 1.84 -10.79
CA PHE A 79 -7.20 3.05 -11.52
C PHE A 79 -7.53 4.31 -10.73
N LEU A 80 -6.58 5.26 -10.68
CA LEU A 80 -6.66 6.51 -9.90
C LEU A 80 -6.94 7.76 -10.76
N TRP A 81 -7.26 7.59 -12.03
CA TRP A 81 -7.17 8.65 -13.03
C TRP A 81 -8.52 9.07 -13.64
N LEU A 82 -9.64 8.53 -13.16
CA LEU A 82 -10.97 8.86 -13.68
C LEU A 82 -11.35 10.32 -13.40
N GLY A 83 -11.98 10.94 -14.40
CA GLY A 83 -12.40 12.34 -14.36
C GLY A 83 -11.26 13.36 -14.54
N ARG A 84 -10.02 12.92 -14.80
CA ARG A 84 -8.84 13.80 -14.96
C ARG A 84 -8.54 14.20 -16.41
N HIS A 85 -9.48 14.02 -17.35
CA HIS A 85 -9.24 14.17 -18.80
C HIS A 85 -9.87 15.39 -19.47
N GLY A 86 -10.34 16.34 -18.67
CA GLY A 86 -10.98 17.56 -19.16
C GLY A 86 -12.44 17.35 -19.57
N GLU A 87 -13.03 18.39 -20.16
CA GLU A 87 -14.48 18.53 -20.33
C GLU A 87 -15.03 18.04 -21.69
N ARG A 88 -14.14 17.56 -22.58
CA ARG A 88 -14.53 17.17 -23.96
C ARG A 88 -15.18 15.80 -24.06
N GLY A 89 -15.13 15.00 -22.98
CA GLY A 89 -15.82 13.72 -22.88
C GLY A 89 -17.15 13.86 -22.11
N PRO A 90 -17.69 12.77 -21.56
CA PRO A 90 -17.14 11.41 -21.59
C PRO A 90 -17.38 10.72 -22.94
N PHE A 91 -16.33 10.12 -23.50
CA PHE A 91 -16.48 9.19 -24.62
C PHE A 91 -16.75 7.79 -24.08
N ASP A 92 -17.84 7.19 -24.52
CA ASP A 92 -18.33 5.91 -23.99
C ASP A 92 -18.51 4.93 -25.15
N ILE A 93 -17.74 3.84 -25.11
CA ILE A 93 -17.71 2.84 -26.20
C ILE A 93 -19.08 2.20 -26.38
N SER A 94 -19.79 1.88 -25.30
CA SER A 94 -21.12 1.27 -25.37
C SER A 94 -22.12 2.20 -26.04
N LYS A 95 -22.08 3.51 -25.75
CA LYS A 95 -22.96 4.52 -26.39
C LYS A 95 -22.57 4.78 -27.85
N ILE A 96 -21.28 4.80 -28.16
CA ILE A 96 -20.77 4.96 -29.54
C ILE A 96 -21.26 3.79 -30.41
N LEU A 97 -21.12 2.55 -29.95
CA LEU A 97 -21.54 1.37 -30.69
C LEU A 97 -23.07 1.23 -30.79
N ALA A 98 -23.82 1.76 -29.83
CA ALA A 98 -25.27 1.84 -29.91
C ALA A 98 -25.75 2.87 -30.94
N ALA A 99 -25.01 3.98 -31.09
CA ALA A 99 -25.30 5.01 -32.09
C ALA A 99 -24.88 4.60 -33.50
N ASP A 100 -23.75 3.89 -33.64
CA ASP A 100 -23.25 3.36 -34.89
C ASP A 100 -22.56 2.00 -34.65
N SER A 101 -23.25 0.92 -35.03
CA SER A 101 -22.74 -0.45 -34.88
C SER A 101 -21.52 -0.74 -35.77
N THR A 102 -21.25 0.10 -36.77
CA THR A 102 -20.10 -0.02 -37.68
C THR A 102 -18.94 0.91 -37.29
N ALA A 103 -19.03 1.64 -36.18
CA ALA A 103 -18.00 2.60 -35.75
C ALA A 103 -16.61 1.99 -35.60
N MET A 104 -16.50 0.70 -35.26
CA MET A 104 -15.21 -0.01 -35.18
C MET A 104 -14.52 -0.15 -36.53
N GLU A 105 -15.27 -0.15 -37.63
CA GLU A 105 -14.75 -0.23 -39.01
C GLU A 105 -14.36 1.16 -39.54
N ASN A 106 -14.76 2.23 -38.84
CA ASN A 106 -14.47 3.61 -39.19
C ASN A 106 -13.72 4.35 -38.06
N PRO A 107 -12.38 4.22 -38.00
CA PRO A 107 -11.55 4.93 -37.03
C PRO A 107 -11.64 6.46 -37.12
N ALA A 108 -12.13 7.00 -38.25
CA ALA A 108 -12.30 8.44 -38.47
C ALA A 108 -13.68 8.96 -38.03
N SER A 109 -14.55 8.12 -37.48
CA SER A 109 -15.85 8.55 -36.98
C SER A 109 -15.70 9.62 -35.90
N GLU A 110 -16.44 10.72 -36.04
CA GLU A 110 -16.43 11.83 -35.08
C GLU A 110 -16.91 11.39 -33.69
N LEU A 111 -17.67 10.28 -33.61
CA LEU A 111 -18.14 9.69 -32.36
C LEU A 111 -16.99 9.26 -31.44
N TRP A 112 -15.83 8.91 -32.00
CA TRP A 112 -14.64 8.54 -31.21
C TRP A 112 -14.01 9.74 -30.49
N GLY A 113 -14.32 10.96 -30.92
CA GLY A 113 -13.70 12.16 -30.39
C GLY A 113 -12.25 12.35 -30.85
N PRO A 114 -11.52 13.28 -30.22
CA PRO A 114 -10.14 13.59 -30.59
C PRO A 114 -9.19 12.41 -30.40
N MET A 115 -8.18 12.30 -31.25
CA MET A 115 -7.07 11.36 -31.05
C MET A 115 -6.45 11.55 -29.66
N TYR A 116 -6.15 10.44 -28.99
CA TYR A 116 -5.65 10.38 -27.59
C TYR A 116 -6.64 10.81 -26.51
N ALA A 117 -7.92 11.05 -26.85
CA ALA A 117 -8.96 11.13 -25.83
C ALA A 117 -9.13 9.76 -25.14
N PRO A 118 -9.37 9.72 -23.82
CA PRO A 118 -9.66 8.48 -23.13
C PRO A 118 -11.14 8.12 -23.24
N HIS A 119 -11.41 6.82 -23.18
CA HIS A 119 -12.74 6.25 -23.34
C HIS A 119 -13.12 5.40 -22.14
N HIS A 120 -14.39 5.49 -21.76
CA HIS A 120 -15.04 4.54 -20.90
C HIS A 120 -15.53 3.35 -21.73
N TRP A 121 -15.33 2.12 -21.24
CA TRP A 121 -15.96 0.96 -21.86
C TRP A 121 -17.50 1.05 -21.84
N GLY A 122 -18.04 1.57 -20.75
CA GLY A 122 -19.44 1.89 -20.56
C GLY A 122 -19.64 2.75 -19.32
N GLU A 123 -20.86 3.22 -19.12
CA GLU A 123 -21.24 4.01 -17.96
C GLU A 123 -21.24 3.14 -16.69
N SER A 124 -20.54 3.59 -15.66
CA SER A 124 -20.50 2.91 -14.36
C SER A 124 -21.82 3.11 -13.59
N LEU A 125 -22.07 2.29 -12.56
CA LEU A 125 -23.12 2.53 -11.57
C LEU A 125 -23.04 3.94 -10.95
N PHE A 126 -21.83 4.50 -10.86
CA PHE A 126 -21.57 5.84 -10.33
C PHE A 126 -21.50 6.93 -11.42
N GLY A 127 -21.95 6.62 -12.64
CA GLY A 127 -21.77 7.49 -13.80
C GLY A 127 -20.28 7.67 -14.14
N TYR A 128 -19.94 8.85 -14.65
CA TYR A 128 -18.56 9.23 -15.01
C TYR A 128 -17.89 9.98 -13.86
N TYR A 129 -17.71 9.29 -12.74
CA TYR A 129 -17.18 9.88 -11.50
C TYR A 129 -15.72 10.33 -11.61
N VAL A 130 -15.34 11.27 -10.73
CA VAL A 130 -13.96 11.72 -10.52
C VAL A 130 -13.29 10.90 -9.42
N SER A 131 -12.00 10.60 -9.56
CA SER A 131 -11.27 9.71 -8.64
C SER A 131 -11.06 10.23 -7.21
N ASP A 132 -11.53 11.43 -6.89
CA ASP A 132 -11.50 12.03 -5.55
C ASP A 132 -12.91 12.24 -4.94
N ASP A 133 -13.96 11.67 -5.53
CA ASP A 133 -15.31 11.69 -4.93
C ASP A 133 -15.39 10.77 -3.70
N ASP A 134 -15.55 11.38 -2.52
CA ASP A 134 -15.62 10.68 -1.23
C ASP A 134 -16.72 9.62 -1.14
N SER A 135 -17.89 9.89 -1.74
CA SER A 135 -19.04 8.99 -1.68
C SER A 135 -18.79 7.74 -2.51
N VAL A 136 -18.22 7.93 -3.70
CA VAL A 136 -17.83 6.82 -4.58
C VAL A 136 -16.70 6.01 -3.95
N LEU A 137 -15.65 6.66 -3.43
CA LEU A 137 -14.53 5.99 -2.78
C LEU A 137 -14.96 5.17 -1.56
N ARG A 138 -15.92 5.68 -0.78
CA ARG A 138 -16.52 4.93 0.34
C ARG A 138 -17.28 3.71 -0.15
N LYS A 139 -18.06 3.86 -1.23
CA LYS A 139 -18.81 2.75 -1.80
C LYS A 139 -17.89 1.68 -2.41
N HIS A 140 -16.77 2.07 -3.03
CA HIS A 140 -15.75 1.13 -3.50
C HIS A 140 -15.14 0.34 -2.35
N ALA A 141 -14.81 0.97 -1.22
CA ALA A 141 -14.29 0.26 -0.04
C ALA A 141 -15.25 -0.84 0.41
N GLN A 142 -16.55 -0.53 0.46
CA GLN A 142 -17.59 -1.50 0.77
C GLN A 142 -17.65 -2.61 -0.29
N MET A 143 -17.87 -2.27 -1.57
CA MET A 143 -18.07 -3.27 -2.62
C MET A 143 -16.88 -4.23 -2.77
N LEU A 144 -15.66 -3.71 -2.66
CA LEU A 144 -14.44 -4.54 -2.75
C LEU A 144 -14.30 -5.45 -1.52
N SER A 145 -14.59 -4.92 -0.33
CA SER A 145 -14.57 -5.74 0.90
C SER A 145 -15.64 -6.82 0.90
N ASP A 146 -16.85 -6.47 0.42
CA ASP A 146 -17.98 -7.39 0.31
C ASP A 146 -17.68 -8.51 -0.70
N ALA A 147 -16.93 -8.21 -1.76
CA ALA A 147 -16.42 -9.17 -2.74
C ALA A 147 -15.19 -9.98 -2.26
N GLY A 148 -14.72 -9.77 -1.03
CA GLY A 148 -13.58 -10.48 -0.47
C GLY A 148 -12.21 -10.07 -1.03
N VAL A 149 -12.09 -8.86 -1.55
CA VAL A 149 -10.80 -8.31 -2.02
C VAL A 149 -9.97 -7.87 -0.81
N ASP A 150 -8.76 -8.42 -0.68
CA ASP A 150 -7.85 -8.12 0.42
C ASP A 150 -6.98 -6.89 0.13
N MET A 151 -6.61 -6.68 -1.13
CA MET A 151 -5.81 -5.53 -1.53
C MET A 151 -6.18 -4.97 -2.91
N VAL A 152 -5.97 -3.67 -3.07
CA VAL A 152 -5.93 -3.00 -4.36
C VAL A 152 -4.51 -2.63 -4.74
N VAL A 153 -4.19 -2.80 -6.02
CA VAL A 153 -2.91 -2.41 -6.60
C VAL A 153 -3.14 -1.23 -7.51
N PHE A 154 -2.69 -0.04 -7.09
CA PHE A 154 -2.80 1.16 -7.89
C PHE A 154 -1.87 1.08 -9.10
N ASP A 155 -2.45 1.19 -10.29
CA ASP A 155 -1.69 1.27 -11.53
C ASP A 155 -1.15 2.69 -11.73
N VAL A 156 0.17 2.82 -11.64
CA VAL A 156 0.93 4.05 -11.90
C VAL A 156 2.01 3.80 -12.97
N THR A 157 1.78 2.81 -13.84
CA THR A 157 2.72 2.40 -14.90
C THR A 157 2.95 3.49 -15.95
N ASN A 158 2.06 4.48 -16.02
CA ASN A 158 2.13 5.64 -16.92
C ASN A 158 2.95 6.83 -16.38
N GLN A 159 3.81 6.60 -15.38
CA GLN A 159 4.72 7.59 -14.79
C GLN A 159 4.04 8.70 -13.95
N LEU A 160 2.76 8.56 -13.61
CA LEU A 160 2.00 9.51 -12.79
C LEU A 160 1.54 8.84 -11.49
N THR A 161 1.84 9.46 -10.35
CA THR A 161 1.54 8.91 -9.02
C THR A 161 0.16 9.28 -8.46
N TYR A 162 -0.59 10.19 -9.10
CA TYR A 162 -1.94 10.61 -8.71
C TYR A 162 -2.15 10.97 -7.22
N PRO A 163 -1.35 11.91 -6.66
CA PRO A 163 -1.41 12.26 -5.24
C PRO A 163 -2.77 12.73 -4.75
N GLU A 164 -3.53 13.46 -5.56
CA GLU A 164 -4.88 13.89 -5.18
C GLU A 164 -5.81 12.69 -4.98
N SER A 165 -5.84 11.78 -5.95
CA SER A 165 -6.71 10.60 -5.93
C SER A 165 -6.36 9.61 -4.81
N TRP A 166 -5.10 9.19 -4.67
CA TRP A 166 -4.78 8.21 -3.62
C TRP A 166 -4.88 8.81 -2.22
N ARG A 167 -4.65 10.12 -2.03
CA ARG A 167 -4.85 10.77 -0.72
C ARG A 167 -6.34 10.82 -0.36
N ALA A 168 -7.21 11.14 -1.32
CA ALA A 168 -8.65 11.10 -1.10
C ALA A 168 -9.11 9.69 -0.73
N LEU A 169 -8.68 8.68 -1.49
CA LEU A 169 -8.97 7.27 -1.21
C LEU A 169 -8.48 6.87 0.18
N CYS A 170 -7.21 7.10 0.50
CA CYS A 170 -6.64 6.72 1.80
C CYS A 170 -7.36 7.42 2.96
N ARG A 171 -7.70 8.71 2.82
CA ARG A 171 -8.46 9.44 3.84
C ARG A 171 -9.83 8.82 4.07
N VAL A 172 -10.57 8.52 3.00
CA VAL A 172 -11.92 7.93 3.09
C VAL A 172 -11.86 6.51 3.64
N TRP A 173 -10.94 5.69 3.17
CA TRP A 173 -10.80 4.29 3.58
C TRP A 173 -10.31 4.16 5.01
N ASP A 174 -9.36 5.00 5.42
CA ASP A 174 -8.92 5.04 6.82
C ASP A 174 -10.05 5.50 7.75
N ALA A 175 -10.88 6.47 7.35
CA ALA A 175 -12.07 6.84 8.10
C ALA A 175 -13.07 5.67 8.20
N SER A 176 -13.34 4.96 7.10
CA SER A 176 -14.19 3.77 7.08
C SER A 176 -13.65 2.67 8.00
N ARG A 177 -12.34 2.42 7.98
CA ARG A 177 -11.65 1.45 8.84
C ARG A 177 -11.77 1.82 10.32
N ARG A 178 -11.53 3.10 10.67
CA ARG A 178 -11.68 3.59 12.05
C ARG A 178 -13.13 3.52 12.55
N ALA A 179 -14.10 3.59 11.65
CA ALA A 179 -15.51 3.35 11.95
C ALA A 179 -15.85 1.84 12.08
N GLY A 180 -14.88 0.94 11.94
CA GLY A 180 -15.05 -0.50 12.12
C GLY A 180 -15.39 -1.27 10.85
N ASN A 181 -15.41 -0.62 9.68
CA ASN A 181 -15.64 -1.30 8.41
C ASN A 181 -14.37 -2.01 7.91
N ARG A 182 -14.55 -3.08 7.15
CA ARG A 182 -13.46 -3.65 6.35
C ARG A 182 -13.15 -2.71 5.18
N VAL A 183 -11.87 -2.61 4.86
CA VAL A 183 -11.36 -1.93 3.66
C VAL A 183 -10.20 -2.76 3.09
N PRO A 184 -10.02 -2.82 1.77
CA PRO A 184 -8.82 -3.43 1.20
C PRO A 184 -7.56 -2.64 1.60
N GLN A 185 -6.44 -3.33 1.67
CA GLN A 185 -5.12 -2.70 1.79
C GLN A 185 -4.64 -2.17 0.43
N ILE A 186 -3.60 -1.34 0.42
CA ILE A 186 -3.08 -0.69 -0.79
C ILE A 186 -1.65 -1.13 -1.12
N ALA A 187 -1.37 -1.25 -2.41
CA ALA A 187 -0.05 -1.42 -3.01
C ALA A 187 0.03 -0.65 -4.33
N PHE A 188 1.22 -0.53 -4.93
CA PHE A 188 1.43 0.16 -6.19
C PHE A 188 2.11 -0.73 -7.23
N LEU A 189 1.63 -0.68 -8.47
CA LEU A 189 2.30 -1.20 -9.66
C LEU A 189 3.02 -0.05 -10.39
N CYS A 190 4.34 -0.06 -10.32
CA CYS A 190 5.20 0.95 -10.94
C CYS A 190 5.52 0.62 -12.40
N PRO A 191 6.01 1.61 -13.17
CA PRO A 191 6.43 1.40 -14.56
C PRO A 191 7.43 0.25 -14.71
N PHE A 192 7.22 -0.61 -15.71
CA PHE A 192 8.09 -1.76 -15.97
C PHE A 192 9.50 -1.37 -16.47
N GLY A 193 9.62 -0.20 -17.12
CA GLY A 193 10.88 0.25 -17.73
C GLY A 193 11.73 1.15 -16.82
N ASP A 194 11.21 2.29 -16.39
CA ASP A 194 11.93 3.22 -15.51
C ASP A 194 11.07 3.60 -14.30
N PRO A 195 11.07 2.79 -13.22
CA PRO A 195 10.27 3.04 -12.02
C PRO A 195 10.87 4.09 -11.08
N ARG A 196 12.10 4.56 -11.30
CA ARG A 196 12.88 5.34 -10.30
C ARG A 196 12.15 6.58 -9.81
N LYS A 197 11.67 7.39 -10.76
CA LYS A 197 10.93 8.61 -10.47
C LYS A 197 9.69 8.31 -9.62
N VAL A 198 8.85 7.36 -10.06
CA VAL A 198 7.60 6.99 -9.39
C VAL A 198 7.86 6.45 -7.99
N VAL A 199 8.84 5.55 -7.84
CA VAL A 199 9.19 4.97 -6.53
C VAL A 199 9.69 6.05 -5.58
N GLN A 200 10.54 6.97 -6.05
CA GLN A 200 11.03 8.09 -5.26
C GLN A 200 9.89 9.01 -4.82
N GLU A 201 8.95 9.35 -5.72
CA GLU A 201 7.78 10.15 -5.38
C GLU A 201 6.89 9.47 -4.32
N LEU A 202 6.64 8.16 -4.46
CA LEU A 202 5.89 7.39 -3.47
C LEU A 202 6.62 7.33 -2.12
N TRP A 203 7.95 7.20 -2.12
CA TRP A 203 8.74 7.29 -0.91
C TRP A 203 8.60 8.66 -0.24
N ASP A 204 8.83 9.74 -0.99
CA ASP A 204 8.84 11.10 -0.45
C ASP A 204 7.46 11.57 0.02
N GLN A 205 6.39 11.07 -0.59
CA GLN A 205 5.02 11.55 -0.35
C GLN A 205 4.17 10.64 0.53
N LEU A 206 4.43 9.33 0.57
CA LEU A 206 3.61 8.34 1.27
C LEU A 206 4.43 7.57 2.31
N TYR A 207 5.38 6.74 1.85
CA TYR A 207 6.04 5.75 2.70
C TYR A 207 7.05 6.37 3.68
N GLY A 208 7.94 7.25 3.21
CA GLY A 208 8.93 7.92 4.05
C GLY A 208 8.32 8.91 5.06
N ARG A 209 7.04 9.25 4.89
CA ARG A 209 6.25 10.08 5.81
C ARG A 209 5.35 9.29 6.74
N SER A 210 5.34 7.96 6.65
CA SER A 210 4.46 7.11 7.48
C SER A 210 2.97 7.45 7.33
N LEU A 211 2.53 7.89 6.14
CA LEU A 211 1.13 8.23 5.93
C LEU A 211 0.30 6.96 5.69
N PHE A 212 -0.79 6.82 6.45
CA PHE A 212 -1.77 5.73 6.31
C PHE A 212 -1.18 4.31 6.47
N GLU A 213 -0.21 4.12 7.39
CA GLU A 213 0.49 2.83 7.56
C GLU A 213 -0.42 1.61 7.72
N GLU A 214 -1.58 1.79 8.37
CA GLU A 214 -2.59 0.75 8.61
C GLU A 214 -3.27 0.26 7.32
N LEU A 215 -3.22 1.05 6.25
CA LEU A 215 -3.76 0.67 4.94
C LEU A 215 -2.72 -0.04 4.07
N TRP A 216 -1.43 -0.02 4.41
CA TRP A 216 -0.40 -0.59 3.55
C TRP A 216 -0.50 -2.12 3.50
N PHE A 217 -0.57 -2.67 2.29
CA PHE A 217 -0.41 -4.11 2.12
C PHE A 217 1.05 -4.48 2.40
N ARG A 218 1.26 -5.37 3.38
CA ARG A 218 2.61 -5.76 3.80
C ARG A 218 2.95 -7.15 3.29
N TRP A 219 4.03 -7.25 2.53
CA TRP A 219 4.64 -8.49 2.09
C TRP A 219 5.98 -8.67 2.81
N GLU A 220 6.18 -9.83 3.45
CA GLU A 220 7.41 -10.11 4.24
C GLU A 220 7.75 -9.01 5.27
N GLY A 221 6.71 -8.45 5.90
CA GLY A 221 6.83 -7.40 6.91
C GLY A 221 7.02 -5.97 6.36
N LYS A 222 7.13 -5.78 5.04
CA LYS A 222 7.37 -4.48 4.40
C LYS A 222 6.21 -4.08 3.48
N PRO A 223 5.94 -2.77 3.30
CA PRO A 223 4.97 -2.31 2.33
C PRO A 223 5.32 -2.78 0.91
N LEU A 224 4.32 -3.23 0.15
CA LEU A 224 4.53 -3.75 -1.20
C LEU A 224 4.52 -2.64 -2.27
N ILE A 225 5.57 -2.60 -3.08
CA ILE A 225 5.61 -1.92 -4.38
C ILE A 225 6.05 -2.96 -5.42
N LEU A 226 5.34 -3.05 -6.53
CA LEU A 226 5.72 -3.87 -7.68
C LEU A 226 6.54 -3.01 -8.65
N ALA A 227 7.86 -3.17 -8.62
CA ALA A 227 8.80 -2.48 -9.50
C ALA A 227 10.00 -3.39 -9.75
N ASP A 228 10.68 -3.24 -10.90
CA ASP A 228 11.93 -3.96 -11.15
C ASP A 228 13.05 -3.41 -10.22
N PRO A 229 13.55 -4.22 -9.27
CA PRO A 229 14.59 -3.78 -8.35
C PRO A 229 15.91 -3.47 -9.07
N ALA A 230 16.19 -4.06 -10.23
CA ALA A 230 17.41 -3.77 -11.00
C ALA A 230 17.42 -2.33 -11.52
N MET A 231 16.24 -1.74 -11.70
CA MET A 231 16.09 -0.38 -12.19
C MET A 231 16.05 0.66 -11.07
N ILE A 232 15.94 0.24 -9.81
CA ILE A 232 15.97 1.13 -8.64
C ILE A 232 17.37 1.03 -8.02
N PRO A 233 18.24 2.04 -8.21
CA PRO A 233 19.57 1.98 -7.64
C PRO A 233 19.47 1.90 -6.11
N TYR A 234 19.88 0.76 -5.55
CA TYR A 234 20.06 0.60 -4.11
C TYR A 234 21.23 1.48 -3.68
N GLY A 235 20.91 2.61 -3.03
CA GLY A 235 21.92 3.50 -2.48
C GLY A 235 21.29 4.67 -1.74
N VAL A 236 21.58 4.78 -0.45
CA VAL A 236 21.42 6.05 0.26
C VAL A 236 22.44 7.00 -0.37
N THR A 237 21.99 7.92 -1.22
CA THR A 237 22.82 9.04 -1.62
C THR A 237 22.79 10.01 -0.45
N TYR A 238 23.79 9.93 0.43
CA TYR A 238 24.02 11.01 1.39
C TYR A 238 24.18 12.31 0.58
N GLU A 239 23.40 13.32 0.95
CA GLU A 239 23.12 14.53 0.21
C GLU A 239 24.29 15.08 -0.62
N ARG A 240 23.92 15.59 -1.81
CA ARG A 240 24.70 16.47 -2.68
C ARG A 240 25.70 17.33 -1.87
N ARG A 241 26.98 16.95 -1.91
CA ARG A 241 28.08 17.76 -1.39
C ARG A 241 28.53 18.71 -2.50
N ASP A 242 28.09 19.95 -2.43
CA ASP A 242 28.47 20.99 -3.40
C ASP A 242 29.95 21.38 -3.33
N VAL A 243 30.67 20.95 -2.28
CA VAL A 243 32.10 21.22 -2.08
C VAL A 243 32.84 19.91 -1.82
N PRO A 244 33.73 19.45 -2.71
CA PRO A 244 34.58 18.29 -2.43
C PRO A 244 35.59 18.62 -1.34
N ALA A 245 35.80 17.70 -0.40
CA ALA A 245 36.89 17.81 0.56
C ALA A 245 38.23 17.60 -0.15
N GLU A 246 39.19 18.50 0.06
CA GLU A 246 40.51 18.42 -0.57
C GLU A 246 41.30 17.22 -0.04
N LEU A 247 41.74 16.33 -0.94
CA LEU A 247 42.66 15.24 -0.62
C LEU A 247 44.06 15.60 -1.13
N LYS A 248 44.96 15.96 -0.21
CA LYS A 248 46.36 16.26 -0.54
C LYS A 248 47.12 14.98 -0.88
N ALA A 249 48.05 15.07 -1.84
CA ALA A 249 48.88 13.94 -2.23
C ALA A 249 49.59 13.29 -1.03
N GLY A 250 49.52 11.96 -0.92
CA GLY A 250 50.11 11.20 0.18
C GLY A 250 49.31 11.21 1.49
N MET A 251 48.21 11.97 1.58
CA MET A 251 47.31 11.94 2.73
C MET A 251 46.14 10.98 2.52
N SER A 252 45.51 10.56 3.63
CA SER A 252 44.26 9.78 3.62
C SER A 252 43.13 10.63 4.19
N LEU A 253 41.98 10.62 3.51
CA LEU A 253 40.73 11.18 4.03
C LEU A 253 39.80 10.02 4.39
N GLY A 254 39.19 10.07 5.57
CA GLY A 254 38.28 9.03 6.05
C GLY A 254 36.93 9.61 6.42
N GLN A 255 35.88 8.82 6.21
CA GLN A 255 34.55 9.07 6.77
C GLN A 255 34.07 7.79 7.45
N ALA A 256 33.43 7.95 8.60
CA ALA A 256 32.70 6.86 9.25
C ALA A 256 31.21 7.01 8.95
N PHE A 257 30.55 5.87 8.78
CA PHE A 257 29.10 5.80 8.69
C PHE A 257 28.63 4.56 9.46
N THR A 258 27.37 4.57 9.88
CA THR A 258 26.71 3.41 10.48
C THR A 258 25.68 2.90 9.49
N ALA A 259 25.76 1.61 9.15
CA ALA A 259 24.74 0.96 8.36
C ALA A 259 23.74 0.27 9.30
N ALA A 260 22.46 0.65 9.22
CA ALA A 260 21.39 0.00 9.98
C ALA A 260 21.00 -1.37 9.41
N ALA A 261 21.50 -1.72 8.22
CA ALA A 261 21.25 -2.99 7.53
C ALA A 261 22.52 -3.44 6.78
N PRO A 262 22.63 -4.73 6.39
CA PRO A 262 23.72 -5.20 5.54
C PRO A 262 23.79 -4.43 4.21
N PHE A 263 25.01 -4.15 3.75
CA PHE A 263 25.28 -3.54 2.44
C PHE A 263 26.34 -4.37 1.71
N VAL A 264 26.31 -4.34 0.38
CA VAL A 264 27.18 -5.15 -0.49
C VAL A 264 28.18 -4.31 -1.30
N SER A 265 28.04 -2.99 -1.30
CA SER A 265 28.93 -2.09 -2.03
C SER A 265 29.06 -0.73 -1.35
N ILE A 266 30.17 -0.05 -1.63
CA ILE A 266 30.43 1.35 -1.28
C ILE A 266 31.02 2.02 -2.51
N GLY A 267 30.52 3.20 -2.84
CA GLY A 267 31.05 4.05 -3.90
C GLY A 267 31.44 5.42 -3.38
N GLY A 268 32.24 6.15 -4.16
CA GLY A 268 32.59 7.54 -3.91
C GLY A 268 32.82 8.28 -5.22
N THR A 269 32.58 9.59 -5.21
CA THR A 269 32.85 10.49 -6.36
C THR A 269 34.12 11.28 -6.07
N PHE A 270 35.13 11.15 -6.92
CA PHE A 270 36.45 11.76 -6.75
C PHE A 270 36.77 12.65 -7.96
N PRO A 271 36.23 13.89 -8.02
CA PRO A 271 36.46 14.74 -9.17
C PRO A 271 37.92 15.21 -9.21
N THR A 272 38.60 15.04 -10.34
CA THR A 272 40.03 15.40 -10.49
C THR A 272 40.25 16.77 -11.14
N TRP A 273 39.20 17.47 -11.57
CA TRP A 273 39.06 18.81 -12.20
C TRP A 273 40.22 19.39 -13.04
N ALA A 274 41.48 19.36 -12.58
CA ALA A 274 42.67 19.90 -13.23
C ALA A 274 43.88 18.94 -13.31
N THR A 275 43.78 17.69 -12.83
CA THR A 275 44.88 16.71 -12.86
C THR A 275 44.55 15.47 -13.70
N ILE A 276 45.50 15.09 -14.56
CA ILE A 276 45.45 13.88 -15.39
C ILE A 276 46.31 12.81 -14.71
N GLY A 277 45.82 11.56 -14.62
CA GLY A 277 46.58 10.43 -14.05
C GLY A 277 46.45 10.23 -12.54
N GLY A 278 45.45 10.83 -11.89
CA GLY A 278 45.15 10.57 -10.48
C GLY A 278 44.65 9.13 -10.25
N ALA A 279 45.17 8.46 -9.22
CA ALA A 279 44.68 7.18 -8.76
C ALA A 279 44.20 7.30 -7.31
N VAL A 280 43.09 6.64 -6.98
CA VAL A 280 42.55 6.57 -5.63
C VAL A 280 42.52 5.12 -5.18
N THR A 281 42.90 4.89 -3.91
CA THR A 281 42.68 3.60 -3.25
C THR A 281 41.60 3.78 -2.22
N LEU A 282 40.46 3.12 -2.42
CA LEU A 282 39.40 3.05 -1.41
C LEU A 282 39.65 1.85 -0.50
N SER A 283 39.54 2.04 0.81
CA SER A 283 39.65 0.97 1.79
C SER A 283 38.51 1.08 2.79
N LEU A 284 37.80 -0.03 3.01
CA LEU A 284 36.70 -0.12 3.97
C LEU A 284 37.15 -0.89 5.21
N TYR A 285 36.83 -0.33 6.38
CA TYR A 285 37.15 -0.92 7.68
C TYR A 285 35.90 -1.03 8.53
N ARG A 286 35.65 -2.21 9.11
CA ARG A 286 34.48 -2.46 9.98
C ARG A 286 34.52 -1.66 11.30
N LYS A 287 35.72 -1.34 11.81
CA LYS A 287 35.95 -0.68 13.11
C LYS A 287 36.85 0.57 13.01
N GLY A 288 36.97 1.14 11.80
CA GLY A 288 37.87 2.27 11.53
C GLY A 288 39.33 1.87 11.22
N PRO A 289 40.15 2.83 10.76
CA PRO A 289 41.54 2.57 10.39
C PRO A 289 42.41 2.27 11.62
N GLY A 290 43.26 1.25 11.54
CA GLY A 290 44.23 0.89 12.60
C GLY A 290 43.79 -0.21 13.57
N VAL A 291 42.55 -0.69 13.48
CA VAL A 291 42.08 -1.87 14.22
C VAL A 291 42.34 -3.11 13.37
N THR A 292 43.30 -3.95 13.79
CA THR A 292 43.64 -5.21 13.11
C THR A 292 42.51 -6.23 13.25
N ASP A 293 41.53 -6.16 12.37
CA ASP A 293 40.55 -7.21 12.14
C ASP A 293 40.14 -7.14 10.66
N HIS A 294 40.85 -7.94 9.85
CA HIS A 294 40.67 -8.30 8.45
C HIS A 294 40.03 -7.26 7.50
N ARG A 295 40.84 -6.75 6.56
CA ARG A 295 40.35 -6.08 5.34
C ARG A 295 39.30 -6.98 4.67
N LEU A 296 38.15 -6.41 4.31
CA LEU A 296 37.28 -7.05 3.35
C LEU A 296 37.99 -6.98 1.99
N SER A 297 38.46 -8.12 1.51
CA SER A 297 38.91 -8.27 0.11
C SER A 297 37.71 -8.00 -0.82
N PRO A 298 37.95 -7.45 -2.02
CA PRO A 298 36.90 -6.98 -2.94
C PRO A 298 35.90 -8.07 -3.33
#